data_AF-A0AAP4CY05-F1
#
_entry.id   AF-A0AAP4CY05-F1
#
_cell.length_a   1.000
_cell.length_b   1.000
_cell.length_c   1.000
_cell.angle_alpha   90.00
_cell.angle_beta   90.00
_cell.angle_gamma   90.00
#
_symmetry.space_group_name_H-M   'P 1'
#
loop_
_entity.id
_entity.type
_entity.pdbx_description
1 polymer ?
#
loop_
_entity_poly.entity_id
_entity_poly.type
_entity_poly.pdbx_seq_one_letter_code
_entity_poly.pdbx_strand_id
1 'polypeptide(L)'
;MTSSDRTSLGQMNLKYLRFNVSQLESISALIPELRRGIYVLQFFNVEFYVGQAQNVATHFAQHRHGHTNHHEAWDDIERLWFMPVPENLNLTKIKNNEILRFRESGKPLRNRALNLGHNQPSKLDKEITVEEQHSWVLGDGPYDLCGTKEKLPPLGNEPSKFLKQVPDEYRDLILADLVFALTNLVPEAIKLEGRYWTILDYPSTAGGRRATLNTGTLELLFFPRREESGLSCLKTTTGTFPHSRLLSLLTPWKRYSRGFFVDQIHYNSTSADQVVFNSGDLKRICQKYPKILQGARTFALQAMRQNSSGKFAR
;
A
#
# COMPACT_ATOMS: atom_id res chain seq x y z
N MET A 1 -0.19 59.46 -10.88
CA MET A 1 -1.51 58.89 -10.51
C MET A 1 -1.93 58.01 -11.67
N THR A 2 -2.16 56.70 -11.61
CA THR A 2 -2.19 55.69 -10.54
C THR A 2 -2.11 54.34 -11.25
N SER A 3 -1.18 53.49 -10.80
CA SER A 3 -1.39 52.09 -10.44
C SER A 3 -2.42 51.26 -11.23
N SER A 4 -1.93 50.19 -11.86
CA SER A 4 -2.59 48.90 -11.68
C SER A 4 -1.54 47.78 -11.66
N ASP A 5 -1.24 47.39 -10.43
CA ASP A 5 -0.59 46.20 -9.95
C ASP A 5 -0.62 45.00 -10.92
N ARG A 6 0.53 44.76 -11.56
CA ARG A 6 1.01 43.39 -11.76
C ARG A 6 1.87 43.04 -10.55
N THR A 7 1.22 42.76 -9.42
CA THR A 7 1.91 42.13 -8.29
C THR A 7 2.36 40.75 -8.76
N SER A 8 3.66 40.64 -8.95
CA SER A 8 4.40 39.40 -9.06
C SER A 8 3.96 38.48 -7.92
N LEU A 9 3.20 37.43 -8.24
CA LEU A 9 3.16 36.20 -7.45
C LEU A 9 4.56 35.60 -7.50
N GLY A 10 5.43 36.12 -6.63
CA GLY A 10 6.77 35.60 -6.44
C GLY A 10 6.67 34.11 -6.17
N GLN A 11 7.46 33.33 -6.90
CA GLN A 11 7.76 31.95 -6.56
C GLN A 11 8.33 31.93 -5.14
N MET A 12 7.45 31.76 -4.16
CA MET A 12 7.85 31.54 -2.77
C MET A 12 8.60 30.22 -2.73
N ASN A 13 9.91 30.31 -2.53
CA ASN A 13 10.81 29.18 -2.52
C ASN A 13 10.64 28.46 -1.18
N LEU A 14 9.69 27.54 -1.11
CA LEU A 14 9.45 26.68 0.05
C LEU A 14 10.73 25.88 0.33
N LYS A 15 11.43 26.24 1.42
CA LYS A 15 12.73 25.65 1.79
C LYS A 15 12.70 25.14 3.22
N TYR A 16 13.46 24.06 3.45
CA TYR A 16 13.67 23.51 4.77
C TYR A 16 14.76 24.28 5.53
N LEU A 17 14.41 24.75 6.73
CA LEU A 17 15.34 25.04 7.81
C LEU A 17 15.73 23.72 8.48
N ARG A 18 16.99 23.54 8.85
CA ARG A 18 17.48 22.29 9.45
C ARG A 18 18.09 22.56 10.81
N PHE A 19 17.70 21.76 11.79
CA PHE A 19 18.12 21.89 13.18
C PHE A 19 18.58 20.54 13.72
N ASN A 20 19.65 20.54 14.51
CA ASN A 20 19.99 19.42 15.38
C ASN A 20 19.12 19.53 16.64
N VAL A 21 18.38 18.47 16.95
CA VAL A 21 17.41 18.44 18.06
C VAL A 21 17.60 17.20 18.94
N SER A 22 18.72 16.49 18.78
CA SER A 22 19.02 15.21 19.45
C SER A 22 18.93 15.27 20.98
N GLN A 23 19.19 16.43 21.58
CA GLN A 23 19.19 16.65 23.04
C GLN A 23 18.08 17.63 23.48
N LEU A 24 17.12 17.91 22.61
CA LEU A 24 16.07 18.90 22.88
C LEU A 24 14.72 18.23 23.12
N GLU A 25 14.14 18.54 24.27
CA GLU A 25 12.74 18.22 24.59
C GLU A 25 11.75 19.17 23.90
N SER A 26 12.22 20.37 23.54
CA SER A 26 11.40 21.40 22.90
C SER A 26 12.18 22.20 21.87
N ILE A 27 11.49 22.59 20.82
CA ILE A 27 12.03 23.41 19.72
C ILE A 27 11.45 24.83 19.71
N SER A 28 10.68 25.22 20.73
CA SER A 28 10.02 26.54 20.79
C SER A 28 10.99 27.71 20.66
N ALA A 29 12.21 27.57 21.20
CA ALA A 29 13.26 28.58 21.10
C ALA A 29 13.91 28.64 19.70
N LEU A 30 13.94 27.51 18.97
CA LEU A 30 14.50 27.45 17.62
C LEU A 30 13.55 28.02 16.56
N ILE A 31 12.25 27.94 16.80
CA ILE A 31 11.20 28.38 15.89
C ILE A 31 10.22 29.26 16.68
N PRO A 32 10.63 30.50 17.01
CA PRO A 32 9.80 31.40 17.81
C PRO A 32 8.50 31.77 17.07
N GLU A 33 8.58 31.99 15.76
CA GLU A 33 7.49 32.45 14.89
C GLU A 33 7.25 31.49 13.70
N LEU A 34 6.17 31.72 12.94
CA LEU A 34 5.82 30.96 11.71
C LEU A 34 5.78 29.44 11.89
N ARG A 35 5.13 28.97 12.97
CA ARG A 35 5.13 27.55 13.39
C ARG A 35 4.24 26.63 12.56
N ARG A 36 3.49 27.17 11.60
CA ARG A 36 2.66 26.40 10.67
C ARG A 36 3.50 25.92 9.49
N GLY A 37 3.48 24.62 9.23
CA GLY A 37 4.25 24.09 8.10
C GLY A 37 4.34 22.58 8.03
N ILE A 38 5.29 22.14 7.19
CA ILE A 38 5.69 20.74 7.06
C ILE A 38 6.98 20.53 7.84
N TYR A 39 7.06 19.43 8.57
CA TYR A 39 8.29 19.03 9.25
C TYR A 39 8.71 17.63 8.85
N VAL A 40 10.02 17.41 8.83
CA VAL A 40 10.63 16.11 8.67
C VAL A 40 11.48 15.84 9.91
N LEU A 41 11.21 14.73 10.59
CA LEU A 41 12.07 14.21 11.63
C LEU A 41 13.03 13.20 11.00
N GLN A 42 14.32 13.35 11.26
CA GLN A 42 15.34 12.35 10.94
C GLN A 42 15.75 11.67 12.23
N PHE A 43 15.78 10.34 12.21
CA PHE A 43 16.11 9.52 13.36
C PHE A 43 17.55 8.99 13.29
N PHE A 44 18.10 8.56 14.43
CA PHE A 44 19.45 7.97 14.48
C PHE A 44 19.61 6.75 13.58
N ASN A 45 18.55 5.96 13.39
CA ASN A 45 18.52 4.80 12.51
C ASN A 45 18.34 5.17 11.02
N VAL A 46 18.61 6.43 10.64
CA VAL A 46 18.49 7.01 9.29
C VAL A 46 17.09 7.02 8.67
N GLU A 47 16.06 6.64 9.43
CA GLU A 47 14.67 6.79 9.00
C GLU A 47 14.22 8.25 9.03
N PHE A 48 13.13 8.52 8.34
CA PHE A 48 12.50 9.84 8.28
C PHE A 48 11.00 9.75 8.61
N TYR A 49 10.43 10.81 9.16
CA TYR A 49 8.99 10.97 9.32
C TYR A 49 8.58 12.34 8.80
N VAL A 50 7.60 12.39 7.91
CA VAL A 50 7.06 13.64 7.35
C VAL A 50 5.71 13.94 7.99
N GLY A 51 5.59 15.09 8.64
CA GLY A 51 4.36 15.54 9.26
C GLY A 51 3.95 16.95 8.82
N GLN A 52 2.73 17.33 9.19
CA GLN A 52 2.24 18.70 9.06
C GLN A 52 1.80 19.19 10.44
N ALA A 53 1.96 20.49 10.69
CA ALA A 53 1.52 21.08 11.95
C ALA A 53 1.00 22.49 11.73
N GLN A 54 -0.03 22.87 12.51
CA GLN A 54 -0.35 24.30 12.71
C GLN A 54 0.67 24.94 13.66
N ASN A 55 1.18 24.17 14.62
CA ASN A 55 2.26 24.56 15.52
C ASN A 55 3.27 23.41 15.65
N VAL A 56 4.41 23.53 14.97
CA VAL A 56 5.45 22.50 14.93
C VAL A 56 6.06 22.21 16.31
N ALA A 57 6.16 23.22 17.18
CA ALA A 57 6.73 23.02 18.52
C ALA A 57 5.86 22.11 19.38
N THR A 58 4.54 22.28 19.31
CA THR A 58 3.58 21.40 19.99
C THR A 58 3.66 19.98 19.45
N HIS A 59 3.66 19.81 18.12
CA HIS A 59 3.75 18.48 17.51
C HIS A 59 5.08 17.78 17.81
N PHE A 60 6.20 18.51 17.82
CA PHE A 60 7.50 17.94 18.17
C PHE A 60 7.50 17.40 19.61
N ALA A 61 7.01 18.18 20.57
CA ALA A 61 6.90 17.73 21.96
C ALA A 61 5.97 16.51 22.10
N GLN A 62 4.86 16.47 21.35
CA GLN A 62 3.97 15.30 21.32
C GLN A 62 4.68 14.06 20.80
N HIS A 63 5.52 14.19 19.77
CA HIS A 63 6.32 13.08 19.25
C HIS A 63 7.35 12.59 20.27
N ARG A 64 8.06 13.52 20.92
CA ARG A 64 9.06 13.20 21.96
C ARG A 64 8.45 12.49 23.17
N HIS A 65 7.32 12.97 23.68
CA HIS A 65 6.72 12.42 24.90
C HIS A 65 5.69 11.31 24.66
N GLY A 66 5.44 10.92 23.40
CA GLY A 66 4.48 9.85 23.09
C GLY A 66 3.02 10.22 23.32
N HIS A 67 2.70 11.51 23.45
CA HIS A 67 1.34 12.00 23.66
C HIS A 67 0.51 12.06 22.35
N THR A 68 0.87 11.27 21.34
CA THR A 68 0.06 11.15 20.13
C THR A 68 -0.77 9.87 20.20
N ASN A 69 -2.01 9.89 19.68
CA ASN A 69 -2.86 8.70 19.57
C ASN A 69 -2.31 7.65 18.56
N HIS A 70 -1.07 7.79 18.10
CA HIS A 70 -0.57 7.10 16.92
C HIS A 70 0.71 6.30 17.16
N HIS A 71 1.55 6.69 18.13
CA HIS A 71 2.78 5.98 18.47
C HIS A 71 3.30 6.38 19.86
N GLU A 72 4.18 5.54 20.41
CA GLU A 72 4.93 5.79 21.65
C GLU A 72 5.96 6.92 21.48
N ALA A 73 6.59 7.34 22.58
CA ALA A 73 7.65 8.34 22.58
C ALA A 73 8.76 8.00 21.57
N TRP A 74 9.20 9.01 20.82
CA TRP A 74 10.32 8.88 19.89
C TRP A 74 11.59 9.50 20.48
N ASP A 75 12.37 8.65 21.15
CA ASP A 75 13.55 9.08 21.86
C ASP A 75 14.79 9.28 20.95
N ASP A 76 14.68 8.86 19.70
CA ASP A 76 15.78 8.76 18.74
C ASP A 76 15.74 9.80 17.61
N ILE A 77 14.94 10.87 17.76
CA ILE A 77 14.92 12.01 16.81
C ILE A 77 16.26 12.76 16.89
N GLU A 78 17.03 12.76 15.80
CA GLU A 78 18.33 13.43 15.69
C GLU A 78 18.19 14.85 15.13
N ARG A 79 17.40 15.02 14.05
CA ARG A 79 17.30 16.28 13.31
C ARG A 79 15.86 16.62 12.97
N LEU A 80 15.57 17.92 12.97
CA LEU A 80 14.31 18.48 12.49
C LEU A 80 14.57 19.28 11.22
N TRP A 81 13.83 19.00 10.15
CA TRP A 81 13.76 19.85 8.98
C TRP A 81 12.39 20.52 8.98
N PHE A 82 12.32 21.84 9.05
CA PHE A 82 11.05 22.55 9.08
C PHE A 82 10.90 23.49 7.88
N MET A 83 9.75 23.39 7.21
CA MET A 83 9.38 24.23 6.08
C MET A 83 8.11 25.00 6.46
N PRO A 84 8.22 26.30 6.80
CA PRO A 84 7.07 27.15 7.04
C PRO A 84 6.15 27.18 5.80
N VAL A 85 4.85 27.09 6.02
CA VAL A 85 3.85 27.13 4.93
C VAL A 85 2.81 28.21 5.24
N PRO A 86 2.61 29.18 4.32
CA PRO A 86 1.55 30.18 4.42
C PRO A 86 0.13 29.59 4.51
N GLU A 87 -0.78 30.28 5.20
CA GLU A 87 -2.13 29.79 5.48
C GLU A 87 -2.96 29.48 4.24
N ASN A 88 -2.76 30.23 3.15
CA ASN A 88 -3.43 30.05 1.87
C ASN A 88 -3.03 28.76 1.12
N LEU A 89 -1.99 28.05 1.57
CA LEU A 89 -1.55 26.79 0.97
C LEU A 89 -2.05 25.57 1.75
N ASN A 90 -2.39 24.51 1.02
CA ASN A 90 -2.92 23.26 1.56
C ASN A 90 -1.79 22.37 2.10
N LEU A 91 -1.67 22.29 3.44
CA LEU A 91 -0.69 21.45 4.13
C LEU A 91 -0.78 19.98 3.73
N THR A 92 -1.99 19.42 3.62
CA THR A 92 -2.19 18.00 3.28
C THR A 92 -1.62 17.68 1.90
N LYS A 93 -1.86 18.54 0.91
CA LYS A 93 -1.32 18.35 -0.44
C LYS A 93 0.21 18.39 -0.43
N ILE A 94 0.81 19.37 0.26
CA ILE A 94 2.26 19.52 0.34
C ILE A 94 2.88 18.34 1.09
N LYS A 95 2.34 17.96 2.24
CA LYS A 95 2.79 16.79 3.02
C LYS A 95 2.77 15.52 2.19
N ASN A 96 1.68 15.27 1.45
CA ASN A 96 1.56 14.07 0.62
C ASN A 96 2.63 14.06 -0.49
N ASN A 97 2.89 15.20 -1.12
CA ASN A 97 3.96 15.33 -2.12
C ASN A 97 5.35 15.12 -1.50
N GLU A 98 5.59 15.60 -0.28
CA GLU A 98 6.84 15.40 0.44
C GLU A 98 7.04 13.92 0.82
N ILE A 99 6.01 13.22 1.29
CA ILE A 99 6.07 11.78 1.51
C ILE A 99 6.44 11.05 0.22
N LEU A 100 5.80 11.37 -0.90
CA LEU A 100 6.13 10.78 -2.20
C LEU A 100 7.59 11.03 -2.59
N ARG A 101 8.06 12.28 -2.49
CA ARG A 101 9.45 12.66 -2.83
C ARG A 101 10.48 11.90 -1.97
N PHE A 102 10.22 11.73 -0.68
CA PHE A 102 11.12 10.98 0.19
C PHE A 102 11.17 9.50 -0.20
N ARG A 103 10.03 8.91 -0.58
CA ARG A 103 9.98 7.51 -1.04
C ARG A 103 10.67 7.32 -2.38
N GLU A 104 10.45 8.21 -3.33
CA GLU A 104 11.09 8.19 -4.65
C GLU A 104 12.61 8.37 -4.56
N SER A 105 13.09 9.10 -3.53
CA SER A 105 14.53 9.22 -3.23
C SER A 105 15.11 8.06 -2.41
N GLY A 106 14.33 6.99 -2.16
CA GLY A 106 14.79 5.80 -1.45
C GLY A 106 15.00 6.00 0.05
N LYS A 107 14.48 7.09 0.64
CA LYS A 107 14.61 7.35 2.07
C LYS A 107 13.57 6.52 2.85
N PRO A 108 13.99 5.73 3.86
CA PRO A 108 13.06 4.92 4.63
C PRO A 108 12.17 5.83 5.50
N LEU A 109 10.86 5.60 5.45
CA LEU A 109 9.86 6.41 6.15
C LEU A 109 9.17 5.65 7.29
N ARG A 110 8.97 6.32 8.43
CA ARG A 110 8.11 5.86 9.53
C ARG A 110 6.63 6.19 9.33
N ASN A 111 6.28 7.01 8.34
CA ASN A 111 4.87 7.28 8.02
C ASN A 111 4.12 5.96 7.77
N ARG A 112 2.95 5.77 8.38
CA ARG A 112 2.04 4.65 8.06
C ARG A 112 1.18 4.94 6.83
N ALA A 113 0.68 6.17 6.75
CA ALA A 113 -0.10 6.65 5.61
C ALA A 113 0.82 6.94 4.41
N LEU A 114 0.37 6.58 3.21
CA LEU A 114 1.08 6.82 1.93
C LEU A 114 2.45 6.12 1.82
N ASN A 115 2.72 5.15 2.68
CA ASN A 115 3.96 4.39 2.70
C ASN A 115 3.64 2.91 2.95
N LEU A 116 3.21 2.23 1.89
CA LEU A 116 2.98 0.79 1.94
C LEU A 116 4.29 0.08 2.30
N GLY A 117 4.21 -0.93 3.17
CA GLY A 117 5.40 -1.66 3.64
C GLY A 117 6.19 -0.97 4.74
N HIS A 118 5.56 -0.07 5.51
CA HIS A 118 6.18 0.49 6.71
C HIS A 118 6.50 -0.59 7.76
N ASN A 119 7.58 -0.39 8.50
CA ASN A 119 8.01 -1.28 9.60
C ASN A 119 7.40 -0.89 10.95
N GLN A 120 6.54 0.13 11.00
CA GLN A 120 5.86 0.50 12.24
C GLN A 120 4.90 -0.60 12.71
N PRO A 121 4.64 -0.71 14.03
CA PRO A 121 3.64 -1.60 14.57
C PRO A 121 2.29 -1.42 13.88
N SER A 122 1.61 -2.53 13.60
CA SER A 122 0.31 -2.61 12.95
C SER A 122 -0.68 -3.39 13.81
N LYS A 123 -1.98 -3.17 13.60
CA LYS A 123 -3.03 -3.99 14.22
C LYS A 123 -2.96 -5.45 13.78
N LEU A 124 -2.40 -5.72 12.59
CA LEU A 124 -2.20 -7.07 12.09
C LEU A 124 -1.24 -7.87 12.97
N ASP A 125 -0.28 -7.20 13.64
CA ASP A 125 0.74 -7.83 14.49
C ASP A 125 0.15 -8.54 15.71
N LYS A 126 -1.09 -8.20 16.07
CA LYS A 126 -1.86 -8.86 17.14
C LYS A 126 -2.57 -10.14 16.67
N GLU A 127 -2.77 -10.29 15.35
CA GLU A 127 -3.48 -11.42 14.75
C GLU A 127 -2.51 -12.45 14.19
N ILE A 128 -1.39 -11.98 13.63
CA ILE A 128 -0.24 -12.74 13.13
C ILE A 128 1.02 -11.99 13.56
N THR A 129 1.91 -12.62 14.32
CA THR A 129 3.15 -11.98 14.77
C THR A 129 4.05 -11.57 13.61
N VAL A 130 5.00 -10.66 13.84
CA VAL A 130 5.91 -10.19 12.78
C VAL A 130 6.77 -11.34 12.26
N GLU A 131 7.20 -12.24 13.13
CA GLU A 131 7.97 -13.44 12.84
C GLU A 131 7.18 -14.42 11.97
N GLU A 132 5.91 -14.66 12.28
CA GLU A 132 5.00 -15.47 11.46
C GLU A 132 4.72 -14.81 10.10
N GLN A 133 4.56 -13.49 10.04
CA GLN A 133 4.42 -12.75 8.78
C GLN A 133 5.66 -12.96 7.88
N HIS A 134 6.86 -12.88 8.44
CA HIS A 134 8.10 -13.17 7.70
C HIS A 134 8.17 -14.62 7.22
N SER A 135 7.85 -15.57 8.11
CA SER A 135 7.84 -17.00 7.79
C SER A 135 6.83 -17.33 6.68
N TRP A 136 5.65 -16.71 6.71
CA TRP A 136 4.63 -16.83 5.66
C TRP A 136 5.14 -16.40 4.29
N VAL A 137 5.81 -15.25 4.20
CA VAL A 137 6.40 -14.75 2.95
C VAL A 137 7.37 -15.77 2.35
N LEU A 138 8.22 -16.37 3.20
CA LEU A 138 9.22 -17.36 2.79
C LEU A 138 8.62 -18.72 2.43
N GLY A 139 7.40 -19.00 2.89
CA GLY A 139 6.73 -20.28 2.67
C GLY A 139 6.93 -21.29 3.80
N ASP A 140 7.40 -20.83 4.96
CA ASP A 140 7.61 -21.63 6.17
C ASP A 140 6.57 -21.32 7.25
N GLY A 141 5.56 -20.49 6.93
CA GLY A 141 4.52 -20.10 7.87
C GLY A 141 3.58 -21.26 8.22
N PRO A 142 2.94 -21.24 9.39
CA PRO A 142 1.92 -22.22 9.74
C PRO A 142 0.77 -22.15 8.73
N TYR A 143 0.51 -23.27 8.06
CA TYR A 143 -0.57 -23.41 7.09
C TYR A 143 -1.80 -23.99 7.77
N ASP A 144 -2.52 -23.21 8.56
CA ASP A 144 -3.84 -23.67 9.00
C ASP A 144 -4.88 -23.51 7.87
N LEU A 145 -4.76 -24.35 6.85
CA LEU A 145 -5.81 -24.52 5.83
C LEU A 145 -6.99 -25.32 6.36
N CYS A 146 -6.82 -25.97 7.52
CA CYS A 146 -7.82 -26.69 8.26
C CYS A 146 -8.28 -25.85 9.45
N GLY A 147 -8.50 -24.54 9.23
CA GLY A 147 -9.26 -23.74 10.17
C GLY A 147 -10.45 -24.58 10.63
N THR A 148 -10.56 -24.73 11.95
CA THR A 148 -11.62 -25.46 12.65
C THR A 148 -12.90 -25.42 11.82
N LYS A 149 -13.59 -26.57 11.67
CA LYS A 149 -14.91 -26.69 11.01
C LYS A 149 -15.98 -25.85 11.72
N GLU A 150 -15.74 -24.57 11.95
CA GLU A 150 -16.74 -23.58 12.28
C GLU A 150 -17.68 -23.57 11.09
N LYS A 151 -18.98 -23.76 11.39
CA LYS A 151 -20.04 -23.71 10.39
C LYS A 151 -19.79 -22.48 9.52
N LEU A 152 -19.48 -22.70 8.25
CA LEU A 152 -19.55 -21.65 7.25
C LEU A 152 -20.89 -20.94 7.48
N PRO A 153 -20.90 -19.60 7.64
CA PRO A 153 -22.15 -18.89 7.79
C PRO A 153 -23.06 -19.29 6.62
N PRO A 154 -24.37 -19.45 6.85
CA PRO A 154 -25.29 -19.84 5.79
C PRO A 154 -25.10 -18.88 4.62
N LEU A 155 -24.89 -19.42 3.41
CA LEU A 155 -24.85 -18.61 2.19
C LEU A 155 -26.13 -17.77 2.18
N GLY A 156 -25.97 -16.45 2.07
CA GLY A 156 -27.13 -15.57 1.90
C GLY A 156 -27.97 -16.01 0.71
N ASN A 157 -29.29 -15.82 0.79
CA ASN A 157 -30.22 -16.21 -0.27
C ASN A 157 -30.07 -15.38 -1.58
N GLU A 158 -29.23 -14.35 -1.57
CA GLU A 158 -28.92 -13.50 -2.72
C GLU A 158 -27.97 -14.25 -3.68
N PRO A 159 -28.39 -14.55 -4.91
CA PRO A 159 -27.53 -15.28 -5.82
C PRO A 159 -26.41 -14.37 -6.35
N SER A 160 -25.17 -14.86 -6.21
CA SER A 160 -23.91 -14.22 -6.63
C SER A 160 -24.02 -13.55 -8.01
N LYS A 161 -23.55 -12.29 -8.10
CA LYS A 161 -23.51 -11.55 -9.37
C LYS A 161 -22.53 -12.18 -10.35
N PHE A 162 -21.50 -12.84 -9.85
CA PHE A 162 -20.44 -13.52 -10.58
C PHE A 162 -21.01 -14.74 -11.24
N LEU A 163 -21.77 -15.56 -10.49
CA LEU A 163 -22.48 -16.70 -11.07
C LEU A 163 -23.49 -16.26 -12.14
N LYS A 164 -24.15 -15.11 -11.97
CA LYS A 164 -25.13 -14.58 -12.95
C LYS A 164 -24.51 -13.96 -14.19
N GLN A 165 -23.40 -13.23 -14.05
CA GLN A 165 -22.90 -12.31 -15.09
C GLN A 165 -21.58 -12.76 -15.71
N VAL A 166 -20.84 -13.67 -15.09
CA VAL A 166 -19.59 -14.18 -15.66
C VAL A 166 -19.88 -15.40 -16.53
N PRO A 167 -19.44 -15.40 -17.80
CA PRO A 167 -19.61 -16.55 -18.69
C PRO A 167 -18.98 -17.82 -18.12
N ASP A 168 -19.61 -18.96 -18.38
CA ASP A 168 -19.19 -20.27 -17.85
C ASP A 168 -17.73 -20.59 -18.20
N GLU A 169 -17.27 -20.25 -19.41
CA GLU A 169 -15.90 -20.49 -19.89
C GLU A 169 -14.80 -19.85 -19.02
N TYR A 170 -15.12 -18.78 -18.28
CA TYR A 170 -14.17 -18.12 -17.38
C TYR A 170 -14.42 -18.44 -15.92
N ARG A 171 -15.59 -18.97 -15.57
CA ARG A 171 -16.01 -19.14 -14.18
C ARG A 171 -15.06 -20.07 -13.44
N ASP A 172 -14.82 -21.25 -13.98
CA ASP A 172 -13.99 -22.26 -13.35
C ASP A 172 -12.51 -21.84 -13.28
N LEU A 173 -12.03 -21.14 -14.31
CA LEU A 173 -10.67 -20.60 -14.36
C LEU A 173 -10.45 -19.54 -13.26
N ILE A 174 -11.40 -18.62 -13.11
CA ILE A 174 -11.34 -17.58 -12.08
C ILE A 174 -11.45 -18.19 -10.68
N LEU A 175 -12.37 -19.14 -10.48
CA LEU A 175 -12.52 -19.84 -9.20
C LEU A 175 -11.25 -20.62 -8.84
N ALA A 176 -10.61 -21.30 -9.79
CA ALA A 176 -9.36 -22.00 -9.56
C ALA A 176 -8.24 -21.06 -9.10
N ASP A 177 -8.11 -19.88 -9.73
CA ASP A 177 -7.13 -18.88 -9.33
C ASP A 177 -7.45 -18.27 -7.95
N LEU A 178 -8.73 -18.00 -7.66
CA LEU A 178 -9.15 -17.50 -6.35
C LEU A 178 -8.86 -18.52 -5.23
N VAL A 179 -9.17 -19.81 -5.46
CA VAL A 179 -8.84 -20.89 -4.52
C VAL A 179 -7.34 -20.93 -4.27
N PHE A 180 -6.54 -20.93 -5.35
CA PHE A 180 -5.09 -20.92 -5.20
C PHE A 180 -4.60 -19.68 -4.42
N ALA A 181 -5.14 -18.50 -4.72
CA ALA A 181 -4.77 -17.25 -4.05
C ALA A 181 -5.09 -17.27 -2.56
N LEU A 182 -6.29 -17.71 -2.16
CA LEU A 182 -6.67 -17.81 -0.75
C LEU A 182 -5.82 -18.83 0.00
N THR A 183 -5.44 -19.93 -0.64
CA THR A 183 -4.58 -20.95 -0.03
C THR A 183 -3.12 -20.52 0.09
N ASN A 184 -2.60 -19.73 -0.87
CA ASN A 184 -1.15 -19.54 -1.01
C ASN A 184 -0.68 -18.10 -0.85
N LEU A 185 -1.55 -17.09 -1.00
CA LEU A 185 -1.15 -15.68 -1.04
C LEU A 185 -1.64 -14.90 0.19
N VAL A 186 -2.78 -15.29 0.75
CA VAL A 186 -3.40 -14.63 1.90
C VAL A 186 -3.13 -15.44 3.17
N PRO A 187 -2.44 -14.87 4.18
CA PRO A 187 -2.22 -15.57 5.44
C PRO A 187 -3.52 -15.65 6.25
N GLU A 188 -3.70 -16.74 7.00
CA GLU A 188 -4.86 -16.94 7.89
C GLU A 188 -6.19 -16.60 7.20
N ALA A 189 -6.36 -17.07 5.95
CA ALA A 189 -7.42 -16.60 5.06
C ALA A 189 -8.81 -16.70 5.71
N ILE A 190 -9.12 -17.82 6.34
CA ILE A 190 -10.43 -18.01 7.01
C ILE A 190 -10.63 -17.01 8.16
N LYS A 191 -9.66 -16.91 9.07
CA LYS A 191 -9.75 -16.06 10.28
C LYS A 191 -9.81 -14.56 9.95
N LEU A 192 -9.13 -14.13 8.88
CA LEU A 192 -8.94 -12.71 8.56
C LEU A 192 -9.92 -12.15 7.52
N GLU A 193 -10.85 -12.97 7.04
CA GLU A 193 -11.88 -12.57 6.08
C GLU A 193 -12.73 -11.40 6.61
N GLY A 194 -13.12 -10.49 5.72
CA GLY A 194 -13.92 -9.30 6.02
C GLY A 194 -13.13 -8.19 6.72
N ARG A 195 -12.15 -8.54 7.57
CA ARG A 195 -11.36 -7.58 8.35
C ARG A 195 -10.10 -7.13 7.63
N TYR A 196 -9.33 -8.05 7.02
CA TYR A 196 -8.10 -7.70 6.32
C TYR A 196 -8.09 -8.08 4.85
N TRP A 197 -9.02 -8.91 4.39
CA TRP A 197 -9.22 -9.16 2.96
C TRP A 197 -10.71 -9.39 2.65
N THR A 198 -11.08 -9.20 1.39
CA THR A 198 -12.46 -9.40 0.89
C THR A 198 -12.44 -9.83 -0.57
N ILE A 199 -13.42 -10.63 -0.99
CA ILE A 199 -13.72 -10.84 -2.41
C ILE A 199 -14.92 -9.99 -2.81
N LEU A 200 -14.75 -9.18 -3.86
CA LEU A 200 -15.84 -8.47 -4.51
C LEU A 200 -16.35 -9.29 -5.69
N ASP A 201 -17.64 -9.53 -5.64
CA ASP A 201 -18.39 -10.24 -6.64
C ASP A 201 -18.94 -9.25 -7.71
N TYR A 202 -18.30 -9.25 -8.88
CA TYR A 202 -18.68 -8.45 -10.05
C TYR A 202 -18.76 -6.91 -9.79
N PRO A 203 -17.73 -6.27 -9.22
CA PRO A 203 -17.79 -4.85 -8.87
C PRO A 203 -17.73 -3.93 -10.10
N SER A 204 -18.44 -2.80 -10.02
CA SER A 204 -18.54 -1.76 -11.05
C SER A 204 -17.39 -0.74 -11.03
N THR A 205 -16.21 -1.12 -10.54
CA THR A 205 -15.03 -0.24 -10.47
C THR A 205 -14.53 0.16 -11.87
N ALA A 206 -13.59 1.11 -11.95
CA ALA A 206 -13.07 1.62 -13.22
C ALA A 206 -12.58 0.48 -14.14
N GLY A 207 -13.23 0.32 -15.30
CA GLY A 207 -12.95 -0.76 -16.25
C GLY A 207 -13.75 -2.05 -16.04
N GLY A 208 -14.45 -2.18 -14.91
CA GLY A 208 -15.28 -3.32 -14.53
C GLY A 208 -14.46 -4.58 -14.20
N ARG A 209 -14.85 -5.28 -13.13
CA ARG A 209 -14.24 -6.58 -12.77
C ARG A 209 -15.28 -7.69 -12.77
N ARG A 210 -14.84 -8.89 -13.14
CA ARG A 210 -15.58 -10.14 -12.99
C ARG A 210 -15.54 -10.57 -11.53
N ALA A 211 -14.36 -10.55 -10.91
CA ALA A 211 -14.15 -10.71 -9.47
C ALA A 211 -12.91 -9.92 -9.03
N THR A 212 -12.76 -9.69 -7.73
CA THR A 212 -11.58 -9.01 -7.16
C THR A 212 -11.31 -9.47 -5.75
N LEU A 213 -10.12 -10.02 -5.50
CA LEU A 213 -9.59 -10.27 -4.18
C LEU A 213 -8.79 -9.04 -3.72
N ASN A 214 -9.25 -8.42 -2.65
CA ASN A 214 -8.62 -7.25 -2.04
C ASN A 214 -7.93 -7.65 -0.74
N THR A 215 -6.73 -7.11 -0.48
CA THR A 215 -6.03 -7.19 0.80
C THR A 215 -5.80 -5.78 1.32
N GLY A 216 -6.24 -5.50 2.54
CA GLY A 216 -6.41 -4.14 3.05
C GLY A 216 -7.25 -3.30 2.10
N THR A 217 -6.69 -2.20 1.60
CA THR A 217 -7.39 -1.29 0.67
C THR A 217 -6.95 -1.41 -0.80
N LEU A 218 -6.19 -2.44 -1.16
CA LEU A 218 -5.64 -2.62 -2.51
C LEU A 218 -6.13 -3.93 -3.15
N GLU A 219 -6.35 -3.91 -4.46
CA GLU A 219 -6.63 -5.11 -5.25
C GLU A 219 -5.35 -5.97 -5.30
N LEU A 220 -5.37 -7.17 -4.73
CA LEU A 220 -4.27 -8.13 -4.83
C LEU A 220 -4.36 -8.91 -6.15
N LEU A 221 -5.55 -9.45 -6.43
CA LEU A 221 -5.84 -10.23 -7.62
C LEU A 221 -7.19 -9.78 -8.19
N PHE A 222 -7.23 -9.46 -9.48
CA PHE A 222 -8.47 -9.04 -10.13
C PHE A 222 -8.60 -9.59 -11.55
N PHE A 223 -9.85 -9.69 -11.99
CA PHE A 223 -10.25 -10.26 -13.27
C PHE A 223 -10.99 -9.19 -14.09
N PRO A 224 -10.35 -8.47 -15.02
CA PRO A 224 -10.97 -7.39 -15.79
C PRO A 224 -12.10 -7.90 -16.70
N ARG A 225 -13.08 -7.03 -17.01
CA ARG A 225 -14.14 -7.32 -18.00
C ARG A 225 -13.72 -6.97 -19.44
N ARG A 226 -12.87 -5.95 -19.60
CA ARG A 226 -12.53 -5.35 -20.90
C ARG A 226 -11.61 -6.21 -21.77
N GLU A 227 -10.99 -7.25 -21.21
CA GLU A 227 -10.10 -8.12 -21.95
C GLU A 227 -10.85 -9.38 -22.34
N GLU A 228 -11.32 -9.45 -23.60
CA GLU A 228 -11.91 -10.65 -24.21
C GLU A 228 -10.95 -11.87 -24.17
N SER A 229 -9.67 -11.64 -23.87
CA SER A 229 -8.63 -12.66 -23.79
C SER A 229 -8.64 -13.49 -22.49
N GLY A 230 -9.55 -13.24 -21.54
CA GLY A 230 -9.60 -14.02 -20.30
C GLY A 230 -8.39 -13.81 -19.40
N LEU A 231 -7.80 -12.62 -19.42
CA LEU A 231 -6.63 -12.28 -18.62
C LEU A 231 -6.99 -11.94 -17.17
N SER A 232 -6.00 -12.07 -16.30
CA SER A 232 -6.01 -11.85 -14.86
C SER A 232 -4.79 -11.04 -14.45
N CYS A 233 -4.94 -10.26 -13.39
CA CYS A 233 -3.88 -9.39 -12.90
C CYS A 233 -3.59 -9.65 -11.42
N LEU A 234 -2.34 -9.97 -11.10
CA LEU A 234 -1.84 -10.14 -9.74
C LEU A 234 -0.87 -9.00 -9.40
N LYS A 235 -0.97 -8.45 -8.19
CA LYS A 235 -0.01 -7.48 -7.67
C LYS A 235 1.10 -8.15 -6.87
N THR A 236 2.30 -7.65 -7.08
CA THR A 236 3.50 -8.01 -6.33
C THR A 236 4.24 -6.74 -5.93
N THR A 237 5.12 -6.82 -4.94
CA THR A 237 5.97 -5.69 -4.54
C THR A 237 6.83 -5.19 -5.70
N THR A 238 7.07 -3.88 -5.79
CA THR A 238 7.98 -3.34 -6.81
C THR A 238 9.38 -3.94 -6.68
N GLY A 239 9.97 -4.29 -7.82
CA GLY A 239 11.29 -4.90 -7.89
C GLY A 239 11.25 -6.43 -7.72
N THR A 240 10.05 -7.04 -7.73
CA THR A 240 9.90 -8.51 -7.85
C THR A 240 10.56 -8.98 -9.14
N PHE A 241 10.48 -8.15 -10.19
CA PHE A 241 11.22 -8.32 -11.42
C PHE A 241 12.20 -7.15 -11.59
N PRO A 242 13.47 -7.39 -11.97
CA PRO A 242 14.36 -6.30 -12.32
C PRO A 242 13.81 -5.57 -13.55
N HIS A 243 13.64 -4.26 -13.45
CA HIS A 243 13.27 -3.35 -14.56
C HIS A 243 14.41 -3.22 -15.59
N SER A 244 15.01 -4.33 -16.03
CA SER A 244 15.94 -4.33 -17.15
C SER A 244 15.16 -4.47 -18.44
N ARG A 245 14.66 -3.37 -19.03
CA ARG A 245 14.27 -3.22 -20.46
C ARG A 245 13.87 -4.52 -21.22
N LEU A 246 12.98 -5.36 -20.68
CA LEU A 246 12.64 -6.67 -21.27
C LEU A 246 11.14 -6.84 -21.53
N LEU A 247 10.41 -5.74 -21.68
CA LEU A 247 9.01 -5.76 -22.08
C LEU A 247 8.71 -4.82 -23.25
N SER A 248 9.64 -4.72 -24.19
CA SER A 248 9.35 -4.33 -25.58
C SER A 248 9.56 -5.47 -26.59
N LEU A 249 9.93 -6.68 -26.14
CA LEU A 249 10.23 -7.82 -27.02
C LEU A 249 9.12 -8.88 -27.10
N LEU A 250 7.97 -8.65 -26.47
CA LEU A 250 6.75 -9.37 -26.81
C LEU A 250 5.79 -8.37 -27.45
N THR A 251 5.83 -8.34 -28.78
CA THR A 251 4.82 -7.69 -29.60
C THR A 251 3.40 -8.08 -29.13
N PRO A 252 2.39 -7.20 -29.33
CA PRO A 252 0.99 -7.47 -28.98
C PRO A 252 0.43 -8.81 -29.49
N TRP A 253 1.12 -9.45 -30.43
CA TRP A 253 0.77 -10.69 -31.11
C TRP A 253 1.11 -11.98 -30.33
N LYS A 254 1.94 -11.91 -29.27
CA LYS A 254 2.22 -13.07 -28.38
C LYS A 254 1.33 -13.14 -27.13
N ARG A 255 0.21 -12.41 -27.12
CA ARG A 255 -0.84 -12.48 -26.08
C ARG A 255 -1.46 -13.88 -25.90
N TYR A 256 -1.20 -14.81 -26.82
CA TYR A 256 -1.79 -16.15 -26.86
C TYR A 256 -0.84 -17.30 -26.47
N SER A 257 0.43 -17.04 -26.13
CA SER A 257 1.38 -18.11 -25.77
C SER A 257 1.60 -18.18 -24.26
N ARG A 258 0.85 -19.05 -23.55
CA ARG A 258 1.08 -19.61 -22.18
C ARG A 258 2.18 -18.93 -21.34
N GLY A 259 2.02 -17.64 -21.06
CA GLY A 259 3.04 -16.79 -20.43
C GLY A 259 2.40 -15.69 -19.59
N PHE A 260 3.22 -14.82 -19.03
CA PHE A 260 2.79 -13.61 -18.34
C PHE A 260 3.66 -12.44 -18.75
N PHE A 261 3.18 -11.21 -18.54
CA PHE A 261 3.98 -9.99 -18.63
C PHE A 261 3.82 -9.17 -17.35
N VAL A 262 4.69 -8.17 -17.16
CA VAL A 262 4.75 -7.40 -15.92
C VAL A 262 4.72 -5.92 -16.20
N ASP A 263 3.66 -5.24 -15.79
CA ASP A 263 3.59 -3.78 -15.86
C ASP A 263 3.96 -3.16 -14.51
N GLN A 264 4.53 -1.96 -14.52
CA GLN A 264 4.62 -1.17 -13.30
C GLN A 264 3.37 -0.31 -13.15
N ILE A 265 2.77 -0.34 -11.97
CA ILE A 265 1.60 0.47 -11.64
C ILE A 265 1.88 1.34 -10.41
N HIS A 266 1.30 2.53 -10.40
CA HIS A 266 1.53 3.52 -9.36
C HIS A 266 0.26 3.81 -8.56
N TYR A 267 0.33 3.58 -7.26
CA TYR A 267 -0.62 4.03 -6.26
C TYR A 267 -0.04 5.24 -5.50
N ASN A 268 -0.92 6.04 -4.90
CA ASN A 268 -0.50 7.12 -4.00
C ASN A 268 0.36 6.61 -2.82
N SER A 269 0.16 5.35 -2.40
CA SER A 269 0.88 4.76 -1.27
C SER A 269 2.04 3.84 -1.67
N THR A 270 2.23 3.53 -2.96
CA THR A 270 3.34 2.68 -3.47
C THR A 270 3.34 2.56 -4.98
N SER A 271 4.48 2.12 -5.53
CA SER A 271 4.48 1.39 -6.80
C SER A 271 4.28 -0.11 -6.55
N ALA A 272 3.77 -0.83 -7.54
CA ALA A 272 3.68 -2.29 -7.53
C ALA A 272 3.98 -2.85 -8.93
N ASP A 273 4.42 -4.10 -8.97
CA ASP A 273 4.56 -4.84 -10.22
C ASP A 273 3.25 -5.63 -10.44
N GLN A 274 2.59 -5.40 -11.58
CA GLN A 274 1.38 -6.08 -12.01
C GLN A 274 1.74 -7.21 -12.97
N VAL A 275 1.63 -8.44 -12.48
CA VAL A 275 1.75 -9.65 -13.30
C VAL A 275 0.42 -9.89 -14.01
N VAL A 276 0.42 -9.84 -15.34
CA VAL A 276 -0.76 -10.12 -16.18
C VAL A 276 -0.59 -11.47 -16.85
N PHE A 277 -1.57 -12.35 -16.69
CA PHE A 277 -1.53 -13.75 -17.11
C PHE A 277 -2.93 -14.25 -17.51
N ASN A 278 -3.04 -15.43 -18.13
CA ASN A 278 -4.36 -16.01 -18.45
C ASN A 278 -5.06 -16.54 -17.19
N SER A 279 -6.35 -16.31 -17.05
CA SER A 279 -7.13 -16.90 -15.96
C SER A 279 -6.98 -18.42 -15.93
N GLY A 280 -6.82 -18.99 -14.75
CA GLY A 280 -6.53 -20.41 -14.50
C GLY A 280 -5.04 -20.76 -14.50
N ASP A 281 -4.14 -19.86 -14.94
CA ASP A 281 -2.70 -20.12 -14.96
C ASP A 281 -1.97 -19.70 -13.67
N LEU A 282 -2.65 -19.13 -12.65
CA LEU A 282 -1.98 -18.54 -11.47
C LEU A 282 -1.08 -19.55 -10.75
N LYS A 283 -1.61 -20.75 -10.49
CA LYS A 283 -0.85 -21.83 -9.85
C LYS A 283 0.42 -22.16 -10.64
N ARG A 284 0.28 -22.32 -11.96
CA ARG A 284 1.39 -22.70 -12.85
C ARG A 284 2.47 -21.62 -12.88
N ILE A 285 2.09 -20.35 -12.95
CA ILE A 285 3.07 -19.25 -12.99
C ILE A 285 3.79 -19.11 -11.65
N CYS A 286 3.12 -19.25 -10.51
CA CYS A 286 3.74 -19.18 -9.19
C CYS A 286 4.69 -20.36 -8.93
N GLN A 287 4.34 -21.56 -9.40
CA GLN A 287 5.22 -22.72 -9.30
C GLN A 287 6.48 -22.58 -10.17
N LYS A 288 6.31 -22.05 -11.39
CA LYS A 288 7.44 -21.84 -12.31
C LYS A 288 8.33 -20.67 -11.90
N TYR A 289 7.76 -19.65 -11.26
CA TYR A 289 8.45 -18.43 -10.85
C TYR A 289 8.14 -18.11 -9.38
N PRO A 290 8.84 -18.75 -8.42
CA PRO A 290 8.59 -18.57 -6.98
C PRO A 290 8.68 -17.12 -6.50
N LYS A 291 9.45 -16.26 -7.20
CA LYS A 291 9.51 -14.81 -6.91
C LYS A 291 8.15 -14.12 -7.02
N ILE A 292 7.27 -14.56 -7.93
CA ILE A 292 5.90 -14.04 -8.05
C ILE A 292 5.12 -14.36 -6.77
N LEU A 293 5.22 -15.60 -6.29
CA LEU A 293 4.56 -16.05 -5.07
C LEU A 293 5.04 -15.23 -3.86
N GLN A 294 6.35 -15.10 -3.68
CA GLN A 294 6.95 -14.34 -2.59
C GLN A 294 6.59 -12.85 -2.65
N GLY A 295 6.67 -12.25 -3.84
CA GLY A 295 6.33 -10.84 -4.06
C GLY A 295 4.83 -10.55 -3.83
N ALA A 296 3.94 -11.48 -4.21
CA ALA A 296 2.51 -11.37 -3.96
C ALA A 296 2.16 -11.52 -2.47
N ARG A 297 2.77 -12.49 -1.77
CA ARG A 297 2.62 -12.65 -0.31
C ARG A 297 3.09 -11.40 0.44
N THR A 298 4.24 -10.87 0.04
CA THR A 298 4.77 -9.64 0.63
C THR A 298 3.81 -8.48 0.39
N PHE A 299 3.33 -8.30 -0.85
CA PHE A 299 2.38 -7.24 -1.18
C PHE A 299 1.08 -7.35 -0.37
N ALA A 300 0.51 -8.56 -0.27
CA ALA A 300 -0.69 -8.85 0.51
C ALA A 300 -0.50 -8.42 1.97
N LEU A 301 0.57 -8.89 2.62
CA LEU A 301 0.89 -8.53 4.00
C LEU A 301 1.10 -7.02 4.17
N GLN A 302 1.86 -6.38 3.28
CA GLN A 302 2.08 -4.93 3.36
C GLN A 302 0.75 -4.15 3.25
N ALA A 303 -0.18 -4.61 2.42
CA ALA A 303 -1.51 -4.01 2.29
C ALA A 303 -2.40 -4.25 3.52
N MET A 304 -2.38 -5.46 4.08
CA MET A 304 -3.08 -5.80 5.32
C MET A 304 -2.53 -5.04 6.54
N ARG A 305 -1.20 -4.84 6.61
CA ARG A 305 -0.53 -4.03 7.63
C ARG A 305 -0.96 -2.57 7.58
N GLN A 306 -1.19 -2.04 6.38
CA GLN A 306 -1.52 -0.63 6.20
C GLN A 306 -2.96 -0.30 6.62
N ASN A 307 -3.95 -1.12 6.24
CA ASN A 307 -5.36 -0.88 6.55
C ASN A 307 -6.17 -2.18 6.61
N SER A 308 -7.29 -2.16 7.34
CA SER A 308 -8.35 -3.18 7.22
C SER A 308 -9.07 -3.09 5.87
N SER A 309 -9.66 -4.19 5.41
CA SER A 309 -10.50 -4.27 4.20
C SER A 309 -11.92 -3.72 4.37
N GLY A 310 -12.23 -3.08 5.50
CA GLY A 310 -13.56 -2.54 5.81
C GLY A 310 -14.12 -1.54 4.78
N LYS A 311 -13.30 -0.96 3.90
CA LYS A 311 -13.80 -0.17 2.75
C LYS A 311 -14.55 -1.02 1.70
N PHE A 312 -14.29 -2.32 1.69
CA PHE A 312 -14.82 -3.28 0.73
C PHE A 312 -15.70 -4.35 1.38
N ALA A 313 -15.66 -4.48 2.71
CA ALA A 313 -16.58 -5.30 3.46
C ALA A 313 -18.01 -4.77 3.25
N ARG A 314 -18.90 -5.62 2.77
CA ARG A 314 -20.33 -5.37 2.60
C ARG A 314 -21.10 -6.39 3.42
#